data_AF-A0A9P0PE30-F1
#
_entry.id   AF-A0A9P0PE30-F1
#
_cell.length_a   1.000
_cell.length_b   1.000
_cell.length_c   1.000
_cell.angle_alpha   90.00
_cell.angle_beta   90.00
_cell.angle_gamma   90.00
#
_symmetry.space_group_name_H-M   'P 1'
#
loop_
_entity.id
_entity.type
_entity.pdbx_description
1 polymer ?
#
loop_
_entity_poly.entity_id
_entity_poly.type
_entity_poly.pdbx_seq_one_letter_code
_entity_poly.pdbx_strand_id
1 'polypeptide(L)'
;MVEELAKWKSALSNRLNELQELLKILLDERGKVSSNCARTFVNLKAVSKQVAADKCDNMNLKYRNVLELASMNRDLSQILLDALEANPQDYQMVVDKITPTMAEKKAEKLLQNPVMITNKPDLLCNAVMGAATSLGQDMSHQEVCIHNCCSHCKGEIQNI
;
A
#
# COMPACT_ATOMS: atom_id res chain seq x y z
N MET A 1 -16.31 0.25 -31.58
CA MET A 1 -16.79 0.67 -30.24
C MET A 1 -16.76 -0.48 -29.24
N VAL A 2 -17.50 -1.58 -29.48
CA VAL A 2 -17.51 -2.77 -28.60
C VAL A 2 -16.13 -3.42 -28.48
N GLU A 3 -15.36 -3.52 -29.57
CA GLU A 3 -14.01 -4.10 -29.55
C GLU A 3 -13.02 -3.30 -28.69
N GLU A 4 -13.02 -1.97 -28.81
CA GLU A 4 -12.16 -1.11 -27.99
C GLU A 4 -12.56 -1.17 -26.51
N LEU A 5 -13.86 -1.18 -26.20
CA LEU A 5 -14.35 -1.39 -24.84
C LEU A 5 -13.94 -2.78 -24.29
N ALA A 6 -14.00 -3.82 -25.10
CA ALA A 6 -13.55 -5.16 -24.72
C ALA A 6 -12.03 -5.19 -24.44
N LYS A 7 -11.22 -4.49 -25.24
CA LYS A 7 -9.77 -4.34 -25.01
C LYS A 7 -9.48 -3.61 -23.69
N TRP A 8 -10.17 -2.49 -23.42
CA TRP A 8 -10.05 -1.77 -22.16
C TRP A 8 -10.47 -2.60 -20.96
N LYS A 9 -11.62 -3.29 -21.06
CA LYS A 9 -12.08 -4.22 -20.03
C LYS A 9 -11.02 -5.28 -19.74
N SER A 10 -10.49 -5.93 -20.79
CA SER A 10 -9.47 -6.97 -20.63
C SER A 10 -8.19 -6.45 -19.97
N ALA A 11 -7.64 -5.32 -20.42
CA ALA A 11 -6.40 -4.80 -19.85
C ALA A 11 -6.57 -4.29 -18.42
N LEU A 12 -7.70 -3.64 -18.10
CA LEU A 12 -8.00 -3.22 -16.73
C LEU A 12 -8.22 -4.42 -15.82
N SER A 13 -8.91 -5.46 -16.28
CA SER A 13 -9.06 -6.71 -15.53
C SER A 13 -7.71 -7.39 -15.29
N ASN A 14 -6.84 -7.47 -16.31
CA ASN A 14 -5.50 -8.02 -16.15
C ASN A 14 -4.68 -7.21 -15.14
N ARG A 15 -4.73 -5.88 -15.23
CA ARG A 15 -4.01 -5.01 -14.30
C ARG A 15 -4.52 -5.16 -12.87
N LEU A 16 -5.83 -5.27 -12.68
CA LEU A 16 -6.43 -5.50 -11.37
C LEU A 16 -5.99 -6.84 -10.79
N ASN A 17 -5.98 -7.91 -11.60
CA ASN A 17 -5.50 -9.23 -11.19
C ASN A 17 -4.01 -9.20 -10.79
N GLU A 18 -3.17 -8.52 -11.57
CA GLU A 18 -1.74 -8.34 -11.24
C GLU A 18 -1.54 -7.61 -9.92
N LEU A 19 -2.28 -6.51 -9.70
CA LEU A 19 -2.22 -5.75 -8.45
C LEU A 19 -2.72 -6.55 -7.26
N GLN A 20 -3.81 -7.32 -7.42
CA GLN A 20 -4.34 -8.17 -6.35
C GLN A 20 -3.35 -9.27 -5.97
N GLU A 21 -2.74 -9.94 -6.95
CA GLU A 21 -1.77 -11.00 -6.66
C GLU A 21 -0.52 -10.43 -5.99
N LEU A 22 -0.04 -9.30 -6.47
CA LEU A 22 1.10 -8.63 -5.85
C LEU A 22 0.80 -8.17 -4.42
N LEU A 23 -0.41 -7.66 -4.18
CA LEU A 23 -0.85 -7.26 -2.84
C LEU A 23 -0.85 -8.45 -1.87
N LYS A 24 -1.29 -9.64 -2.30
CA LYS A 24 -1.24 -10.85 -1.46
C LYS A 24 0.20 -11.15 -1.04
N ILE A 25 1.15 -11.08 -1.97
CA ILE A 25 2.57 -11.34 -1.70
C ILE A 25 3.11 -10.31 -0.69
N LEU A 26 2.84 -9.02 -0.90
CA LEU A 26 3.28 -7.97 0.01
C LEU A 26 2.68 -8.12 1.42
N LEU A 27 1.42 -8.55 1.54
CA LEU A 27 0.77 -8.80 2.82
C LEU A 27 1.39 -10.00 3.55
N ASP A 28 1.78 -11.05 2.82
CA ASP A 28 2.51 -12.20 3.37
C ASP A 28 3.92 -11.82 3.84
N GLU A 29 4.67 -11.07 3.02
CA GLU A 29 5.99 -10.53 3.40
C GLU A 29 5.89 -9.65 4.67
N ARG A 30 4.90 -8.75 4.73
CA ARG A 30 4.60 -7.95 5.93
C ARG A 30 4.28 -8.83 7.14
N GLY A 31 3.54 -9.92 6.96
CA GLY A 31 3.23 -10.87 8.02
C GLY A 31 4.49 -11.52 8.61
N LYS A 32 5.41 -11.94 7.75
CA LYS A 32 6.72 -12.48 8.15
C LYS A 32 7.55 -11.45 8.91
N VAL A 33 7.63 -10.23 8.40
CA VAL A 33 8.32 -9.10 9.09
C VAL A 33 7.69 -8.85 10.45
N SER A 34 6.36 -8.79 10.55
CA SER A 34 5.67 -8.57 11.82
C SER A 34 5.97 -9.64 12.85
N SER A 35 5.96 -10.92 12.45
CA SER A 35 6.27 -12.04 13.32
C SER A 35 7.71 -11.96 13.84
N ASN A 36 8.67 -11.67 12.95
CA ASN A 36 10.07 -11.50 13.30
C ASN A 36 10.29 -10.31 14.23
N CYS A 37 9.72 -9.14 13.93
CA CYS A 37 9.81 -7.95 14.76
C CYS A 37 9.21 -8.18 16.16
N ALA A 38 8.08 -8.88 16.27
CA ALA A 38 7.48 -9.22 17.55
C ALA A 38 8.39 -10.14 18.38
N ARG A 39 9.00 -11.15 17.74
CA ARG A 39 9.95 -12.05 18.41
C ARG A 39 11.21 -11.30 18.87
N THR A 40 11.75 -10.44 18.02
CA THR A 40 12.88 -9.57 18.37
C THR A 40 12.52 -8.67 19.55
N PHE A 41 11.33 -8.08 19.58
CA PHE A 41 10.87 -7.26 20.70
C PHE A 41 10.82 -8.04 22.01
N VAL A 42 10.24 -9.24 22.01
CA VAL A 42 10.19 -10.09 23.20
C VAL A 42 11.60 -10.42 23.71
N ASN A 43 12.52 -10.77 22.80
CA ASN A 43 13.91 -11.08 23.15
C ASN A 43 14.63 -9.85 23.72
N LEU A 44 14.56 -8.70 23.04
CA LEU A 44 15.19 -7.46 23.50
C LEU A 44 14.62 -7.01 24.84
N LYS A 45 13.30 -7.12 25.04
CA LYS A 45 12.67 -6.80 26.31
C LYS A 45 13.14 -7.73 27.43
N ALA A 46 13.28 -9.02 27.17
CA ALA A 46 13.81 -9.97 28.16
C ALA A 46 15.26 -9.65 28.57
N VAL A 47 16.13 -9.34 27.60
CA VAL A 47 17.53 -8.94 27.89
C VAL A 47 17.58 -7.59 28.61
N SER A 48 16.78 -6.62 28.18
CA SER A 48 16.74 -5.28 28.79
C SER A 48 16.35 -5.31 30.26
N LYS A 49 15.49 -6.25 30.68
CA LYS A 49 15.16 -6.42 32.10
C LYS A 49 16.34 -6.89 32.96
N GLN A 50 17.35 -7.50 32.36
CA GLN A 50 18.53 -7.97 33.10
C GLN A 50 19.64 -6.91 33.13
N VAL A 51 19.77 -6.13 32.06
CA VAL A 51 20.91 -5.23 31.84
C VAL A 51 20.57 -3.74 32.06
N ALA A 52 19.30 -3.36 31.89
CA ALA A 52 18.84 -1.96 31.93
C ALA A 52 17.38 -1.84 32.41
N ALA A 53 17.04 -2.52 33.52
CA ALA A 53 15.66 -2.63 34.02
C ALA A 53 15.02 -1.25 34.30
N ASP A 54 15.79 -0.35 34.92
CA ASP A 54 15.41 1.01 35.27
C ASP A 54 15.04 1.89 34.07
N LYS A 55 15.66 1.63 32.91
CA LYS A 55 15.43 2.40 31.67
C LYS A 55 14.28 1.85 30.83
N CYS A 56 13.89 0.58 31.01
CA CYS A 56 13.02 -0.12 30.08
C CYS A 56 11.65 -0.54 30.65
N ASP A 57 11.43 -0.47 31.96
CA ASP A 57 10.21 -0.97 32.60
C ASP A 57 8.91 -0.31 32.10
N ASN A 58 8.99 0.94 31.66
CA ASN A 58 7.83 1.69 31.15
C ASN A 58 7.57 1.48 29.64
N MET A 59 8.45 0.79 28.92
CA MET A 59 8.31 0.60 27.47
C MET A 59 7.26 -0.48 27.15
N ASN A 60 6.06 -0.06 26.74
CA ASN A 60 4.96 -0.95 26.36
C ASN A 60 4.34 -0.53 25.03
N LEU A 61 3.93 -1.54 24.23
CA LEU A 61 3.28 -1.35 22.93
C LEU A 61 1.89 -0.73 23.10
N LYS A 62 1.64 0.40 22.44
CA LYS A 62 0.37 1.13 22.45
C LYS A 62 -0.58 0.64 21.36
N TYR A 63 -0.08 0.46 20.14
CA TYR A 63 -0.87 0.22 18.94
C TYR A 63 -0.65 -1.18 18.34
N ARG A 64 0.41 -1.88 18.77
CA ARG A 64 0.75 -3.26 18.35
C ARG A 64 0.86 -3.43 16.84
N ASN A 65 1.30 -2.39 16.14
CA ASN A 65 1.55 -2.44 14.71
C ASN A 65 3.05 -2.61 14.42
N VAL A 66 3.37 -3.00 13.17
CA VAL A 66 4.75 -3.35 12.81
C VAL A 66 5.71 -2.16 12.86
N LEU A 67 5.24 -0.93 12.59
CA LEU A 67 6.06 0.28 12.63
C LEU A 67 6.43 0.66 14.06
N GLU A 68 5.48 0.50 14.98
CA GLU A 68 5.72 0.67 16.40
C GLU A 68 6.71 -0.38 16.92
N LEU A 69 6.54 -1.66 16.56
CA LEU A 69 7.48 -2.72 16.91
C LEU A 69 8.89 -2.44 16.38
N ALA A 70 9.02 -2.01 15.12
CA ALA A 70 10.31 -1.67 14.53
C ALA A 70 10.98 -0.51 15.28
N SER A 71 10.22 0.53 15.63
CA SER A 71 10.73 1.68 16.39
C SER A 71 11.16 1.29 17.79
N MET A 72 10.33 0.52 18.52
CA MET A 72 10.70 0.04 19.87
C MET A 72 11.90 -0.90 19.84
N ASN A 73 12.03 -1.75 18.83
CA ASN A 73 13.19 -2.62 18.67
C ASN A 73 14.47 -1.81 18.49
N ARG A 74 14.42 -0.73 17.72
CA ARG A 74 15.55 0.20 17.57
C ARG A 74 15.89 0.86 18.91
N ASP A 75 14.89 1.40 19.58
CA ASP A 75 15.09 2.13 20.83
C ASP A 75 15.63 1.21 21.95
N LEU A 76 15.08 -0.01 22.08
CA LEU A 76 15.59 -1.03 23.00
C LEU A 76 17.02 -1.47 22.64
N SER A 77 17.32 -1.65 21.35
CA SER A 77 18.67 -1.98 20.91
C SER A 77 19.66 -0.88 21.29
N GLN A 78 19.29 0.39 21.16
CA GLN A 78 20.15 1.51 21.55
C GLN A 78 20.39 1.53 23.07
N ILE A 79 19.34 1.37 23.88
CA ILE A 79 19.49 1.32 25.35
C ILE A 79 20.44 0.20 25.77
N LEU A 80 20.33 -0.97 25.12
CA LEU A 80 21.22 -2.10 25.37
C LEU A 80 22.66 -1.83 24.94
N LEU A 81 22.89 -1.20 23.78
CA LEU A 81 24.22 -0.79 23.34
C LEU A 81 24.86 0.16 24.36
N ASP A 82 24.10 1.15 24.83
CA ASP A 82 24.58 2.12 25.83
C ASP A 82 24.89 1.43 27.17
N ALA A 83 24.04 0.49 27.60
CA ALA A 83 24.24 -0.24 28.86
C ALA A 83 25.39 -1.25 28.80
N LEU A 84 25.74 -1.74 27.61
CA LEU A 84 26.84 -2.66 27.37
C LEU A 84 28.13 -1.95 26.94
N GLU A 85 28.12 -0.61 26.83
CA GLU A 85 29.23 0.21 26.33
C GLU A 85 29.77 -0.30 24.96
N ALA A 86 28.88 -0.85 24.14
CA ALA A 86 29.24 -1.47 22.86
C ALA A 86 29.24 -0.43 21.73
N ASN A 87 30.29 -0.42 20.89
CA ASN A 87 30.39 0.49 19.75
C ASN A 87 29.72 -0.12 18.49
N PRO A 88 28.63 0.48 17.96
CA PRO A 88 27.96 -0.03 16.76
C PRO A 88 28.77 0.15 15.47
N GLN A 89 29.82 0.98 15.48
CA GLN A 89 30.63 1.28 14.29
C GLN A 89 31.31 0.05 13.70
N ASP A 90 31.56 -0.98 14.51
CA ASP A 90 32.15 -2.25 14.07
C ASP A 90 31.24 -3.05 13.11
N TYR A 91 29.94 -2.73 13.06
CA TYR A 91 28.93 -3.48 12.30
C TYR A 91 28.22 -2.65 11.22
N GLN A 92 28.65 -1.40 11.00
CA GLN A 92 28.00 -0.46 10.07
C GLN A 92 27.99 -0.95 8.62
N MET A 93 28.95 -1.80 8.21
CA MET A 93 29.07 -2.36 6.86
C MET A 93 27.88 -3.24 6.40
N VAL A 94 26.96 -3.62 7.29
CA VAL A 94 25.86 -4.54 6.95
C VAL A 94 24.66 -3.80 6.33
N VAL A 95 24.44 -2.53 6.64
CA VAL A 95 23.21 -1.80 6.27
C VAL A 95 23.18 -1.40 4.80
N ASP A 96 24.33 -1.12 4.19
CA ASP A 96 24.43 -0.63 2.80
C ASP A 96 24.01 -1.65 1.73
N LYS A 97 23.68 -2.89 2.14
CA LYS A 97 23.29 -4.00 1.24
C LYS A 97 21.81 -4.37 1.31
N ILE A 98 20.99 -3.64 2.07
CA ILE A 98 19.55 -3.89 2.12
C ILE A 98 18.94 -3.52 0.76
N THR A 99 18.42 -4.53 0.06
CA THR A 99 17.79 -4.35 -1.25
C THR A 99 16.30 -4.65 -1.15
N PRO A 100 15.45 -3.94 -1.92
CA PRO A 100 14.01 -4.20 -1.90
C PRO A 100 13.70 -5.60 -2.42
N THR A 101 12.62 -6.19 -1.91
CA THR A 101 12.14 -7.51 -2.33
C THR A 101 11.72 -7.48 -3.79
N MET A 102 11.61 -8.66 -4.40
CA MET A 102 11.11 -8.77 -5.77
C MET A 102 9.67 -8.27 -5.88
N ALA A 103 8.86 -8.40 -4.82
CA ALA A 103 7.50 -7.89 -4.79
C ALA A 103 7.47 -6.36 -4.72
N GLU A 104 8.31 -5.75 -3.87
CA GLU A 104 8.45 -4.29 -3.78
C GLU A 104 8.90 -3.68 -5.11
N LYS A 105 9.92 -4.27 -5.75
CA LYS A 105 10.39 -3.82 -7.08
C LYS A 105 9.29 -3.93 -8.15
N LYS A 106 8.47 -4.98 -8.11
CA LYS A 106 7.34 -5.14 -9.03
C LYS A 106 6.25 -4.10 -8.73
N ALA A 107 5.98 -3.81 -7.45
CA ALA A 107 4.95 -2.86 -7.05
C ALA A 107 5.31 -1.45 -7.51
N GLU A 108 6.56 -1.04 -7.30
CA GLU A 108 7.08 0.23 -7.77
C GLU A 108 6.95 0.37 -9.29
N LYS A 109 7.35 -0.66 -10.04
CA LYS A 109 7.19 -0.70 -11.49
C LYS A 109 5.72 -0.60 -11.91
N LEU A 110 4.81 -1.30 -11.26
CA LEU A 110 3.39 -1.19 -11.59
C LEU A 110 2.92 0.24 -11.32
N LEU A 111 3.19 0.82 -10.15
CA LEU A 111 2.77 2.18 -9.82
C LEU A 111 3.27 3.24 -10.82
N GLN A 112 4.47 3.08 -11.35
CA GLN A 112 5.05 4.01 -12.34
C GLN A 112 4.51 3.83 -13.77
N ASN A 113 3.93 2.67 -14.09
CA ASN A 113 3.49 2.34 -15.44
C ASN A 113 1.96 2.44 -15.58
N PRO A 114 1.42 3.48 -16.24
CA PRO A 114 0.00 3.56 -16.55
C PRO A 114 -0.42 2.44 -17.52
N VAL A 115 -1.69 2.04 -17.47
CA VAL A 115 -2.26 1.08 -18.41
C VAL A 115 -2.39 1.74 -19.78
N MET A 116 -1.41 1.49 -20.66
CA MET A 116 -1.37 2.03 -22.02
C MET A 116 -1.86 0.96 -23.01
N ILE A 117 -3.09 1.09 -23.49
CA ILE A 117 -3.66 0.18 -24.52
C ILE A 117 -3.58 0.79 -25.91
N THR A 118 -3.54 2.12 -26.01
CA THR A 118 -3.50 2.85 -27.29
C THR A 118 -2.71 4.14 -27.18
N ASN A 119 -1.97 4.48 -28.24
CA ASN A 119 -1.19 5.71 -28.37
C ASN A 119 -2.06 6.90 -28.84
N LYS A 120 -3.40 6.75 -28.89
CA LYS A 120 -4.34 7.76 -29.40
C LYS A 120 -5.39 8.13 -28.33
N PRO A 121 -5.06 9.00 -27.37
CA PRO A 121 -5.96 9.40 -26.29
C PRO A 121 -7.24 10.10 -26.79
N ASP A 122 -7.19 10.81 -27.92
CA ASP A 122 -8.34 11.56 -28.47
C ASP A 122 -9.49 10.64 -28.91
N LEU A 123 -9.18 9.43 -29.39
CA LEU A 123 -10.20 8.45 -29.76
C LEU A 123 -10.95 7.92 -28.54
N LEU A 124 -10.33 7.94 -27.36
CA LEU A 124 -10.93 7.47 -26.11
C LEU A 124 -11.84 8.53 -25.50
N CYS A 125 -11.41 9.79 -25.47
CA CYS A 125 -12.24 10.90 -25.01
C CYS A 125 -13.52 10.98 -25.87
N ASN A 126 -13.37 10.87 -27.19
CA ASN A 126 -14.49 10.86 -28.12
C ASN A 126 -15.36 9.60 -28.00
N ALA A 127 -14.79 8.42 -27.70
CA ALA A 127 -15.55 7.19 -27.50
C ALA A 127 -16.33 7.19 -26.17
N VAL A 128 -15.73 7.69 -25.09
CA VAL A 128 -16.38 7.81 -23.77
C VAL A 128 -17.46 8.90 -23.80
N MET A 129 -17.15 10.07 -24.36
CA MET A 129 -18.16 11.12 -24.56
C MET A 129 -19.28 10.65 -25.49
N GLY A 130 -18.95 9.94 -26.58
CA GLY A 130 -19.93 9.35 -27.51
C GLY A 130 -20.84 8.31 -26.86
N ALA A 131 -20.29 7.46 -25.98
CA ALA A 131 -21.08 6.50 -25.21
C ALA A 131 -21.97 7.18 -24.16
N ALA A 132 -21.46 8.21 -23.47
CA ALA A 132 -22.23 9.00 -22.52
C ALA A 132 -23.38 9.77 -23.21
N THR A 133 -23.14 10.31 -24.41
CA THR A 133 -24.18 10.98 -25.21
C THR A 133 -25.19 10.00 -25.82
N SER A 134 -24.77 8.80 -26.21
CA SER A 134 -25.69 7.76 -26.70
C SER A 134 -26.62 7.24 -25.60
N LEU A 135 -26.10 7.08 -24.37
CA LEU A 135 -26.92 6.79 -23.19
C LEU A 135 -27.86 7.95 -22.83
N GLY A 136 -27.53 9.18 -23.23
CA GLY A 136 -28.38 10.36 -23.07
C GLY A 136 -29.43 10.57 -24.18
N GLN A 137 -29.27 9.94 -25.36
CA GLN A 137 -30.15 10.13 -26.52
C GLN A 137 -31.32 9.14 -26.58
N ASP A 138 -31.21 7.97 -25.96
CA ASP A 138 -32.33 7.01 -25.83
C ASP A 138 -33.43 7.49 -24.84
N MET A 139 -33.25 8.66 -24.22
CA MET A 139 -34.24 9.28 -23.32
C MET A 139 -35.29 10.12 -24.05
N SER A 140 -35.34 10.11 -25.39
CA SER A 140 -36.32 10.90 -26.16
C SER A 140 -37.61 10.16 -26.48
N HIS A 141 -37.70 8.85 -26.25
CA HIS A 141 -38.91 8.05 -26.50
C HIS A 141 -39.14 6.92 -25.49
N GLN A 142 -38.98 7.18 -24.19
CA GLN A 142 -39.64 6.33 -23.19
C GLN A 142 -39.89 7.11 -21.90
N GLU A 143 -41.09 6.94 -21.36
CA GLU A 143 -41.58 7.63 -20.17
C GLU A 143 -40.54 7.65 -19.05
N VAL A 144 -40.31 8.87 -18.58
CA VAL A 144 -39.40 9.26 -17.52
C VAL A 144 -39.78 8.56 -16.22
N CYS A 145 -39.06 7.50 -15.84
CA CYS A 145 -38.94 7.07 -14.46
C CYS A 145 -37.57 7.50 -13.94
N ILE A 146 -37.52 8.73 -13.42
CA ILE A 146 -36.36 9.28 -12.71
C ILE A 146 -36.16 8.40 -11.48
N HIS A 147 -35.18 7.50 -11.52
CA HIS A 147 -34.65 6.97 -10.27
C HIS A 147 -33.94 8.13 -9.57
N ASN A 148 -34.60 8.64 -8.54
CA ASN A 148 -34.10 9.71 -7.68
C ASN A 148 -32.69 9.37 -7.18
N CYS A 149 -31.68 10.08 -7.68
CA CYS A 149 -30.42 10.21 -7.00
C CYS A 149 -30.69 10.69 -5.57
N CYS A 150 -30.05 10.06 -4.58
CA CYS A 150 -30.16 10.42 -3.18
C CYS A 150 -29.93 11.93 -2.98
N SER A 151 -30.77 12.58 -2.18
CA SER A 151 -30.77 14.02 -1.89
C SER A 151 -29.48 14.56 -1.25
N HIS A 152 -28.51 13.69 -0.95
CA HIS A 152 -27.21 14.05 -0.40
C HIS A 152 -26.08 14.15 -1.44
N CYS A 153 -26.32 13.80 -2.71
CA CYS A 153 -25.29 13.94 -3.74
C CYS A 153 -25.30 15.36 -4.32
N LYS A 154 -24.39 16.22 -3.84
CA LYS A 154 -24.27 17.61 -4.33
C LYS A 154 -23.53 17.76 -5.66
N GLY A 155 -22.93 16.69 -6.19
CA GLY A 155 -22.23 16.72 -7.49
C GLY A 155 -21.00 17.65 -7.56
N GLU A 156 -20.60 18.26 -6.45
CA GLU A 156 -19.45 19.16 -6.37
C GLU A 156 -18.21 18.40 -5.89
N ILE A 157 -17.12 18.47 -6.67
CA ILE A 157 -15.79 18.04 -6.23
C ILE A 157 -15.28 19.11 -5.27
N GLN A 158 -15.31 18.83 -3.98
CA GLN A 158 -14.62 19.66 -3.00
C GLN A 158 -13.13 19.34 -3.06
N ASN A 159 -12.33 20.36 -3.35
CA ASN A 159 -10.88 20.28 -3.23
C ASN A 159 -10.52 19.99 -1.76
N ILE A 160 -9.79 18.90 -1.53
CA ILE A 160 -9.13 18.59 -0.26
C ILE A 160 -7.74 19.23 -0.29
#